data_AF-A0AA50G286-F1
#
_entry.id   AF-A0AA50G286-F1
#
_cell.length_a   1.000
_cell.length_b   1.000
_cell.length_c   1.000
_cell.angle_alpha   90.00
_cell.angle_beta   90.00
_cell.angle_gamma   90.00
#
_symmetry.space_group_name_H-M   'P 1'
#
loop_
_entity.id
_entity.type
_entity.pdbx_description
1 polymer ?
#
loop_
_entity_poly.entity_id
_entity_poly.type
_entity_poly.pdbx_seq_one_letter_code
_entity_poly.pdbx_strand_id
1 'polypeptide(L)'
;VYIGNVCSANMGQAPARQAAISAGLPKSTICTTVNKVCSSGMKSIMLAAQGLQTGAQDVILAGGMESMSNVPFYLKRGETSYGGMQLVDGIVFDALTDVYNKFHMGNCAENTAKKLEITRQEQDEYAIASYKRSAAAYESNVFAEELVPVSIPQKRGAPPIIFSEDEEYKRVNFEKFNQLATVFQKENGTVTAGNASTLNDGAAALVLLTADAARRLNVQPLARIIGFADGECDPIDFPIAPAVAIPKLLKSTGVKKDDIALWEINEAFSLVAVANQKILDLDPAKINVHGGAVSLGHPIGMSGARIVVHLCHALKKGEKGVASICNGGGGASSIMIEKL
;
A
#
# COMPACT_ATOMS: atom_id res chain seq x y z
N VAL A 1 -5.78 -18.06 -5.17
CA VAL A 1 -5.60 -16.62 -5.49
C VAL A 1 -6.20 -15.80 -4.37
N TYR A 2 -5.39 -14.93 -3.75
CA TYR A 2 -5.86 -13.93 -2.79
C TYR A 2 -5.57 -12.54 -3.33
N ILE A 3 -6.59 -11.70 -3.51
CA ILE A 3 -6.40 -10.32 -4.00
C ILE A 3 -7.03 -9.35 -3.01
N GLY A 4 -6.20 -8.43 -2.52
CA GLY A 4 -6.62 -7.28 -1.73
C GLY A 4 -7.42 -6.31 -2.58
N ASN A 5 -8.59 -5.89 -2.10
CA ASN A 5 -9.39 -4.84 -2.73
C ASN A 5 -10.32 -4.23 -1.68
N VAL A 6 -10.33 -2.91 -1.57
CA VAL A 6 -11.07 -2.19 -0.53
C VAL A 6 -12.42 -1.73 -1.07
N CYS A 7 -12.40 -0.88 -2.09
CA CYS A 7 -13.59 -0.24 -2.65
C CYS A 7 -14.24 -1.15 -3.71
N SER A 8 -14.84 -2.24 -3.24
CA SER A 8 -15.38 -3.30 -4.11
C SER A 8 -16.74 -3.01 -4.75
N ALA A 9 -17.36 -1.87 -4.43
CA ALA A 9 -18.66 -1.49 -4.96
C ALA A 9 -18.63 -1.31 -6.48
N ASN A 10 -19.66 -1.82 -7.18
CA ASN A 10 -19.81 -1.76 -8.64
C ASN A 10 -18.70 -2.47 -9.45
N MET A 11 -17.82 -3.25 -8.82
CA MET A 11 -16.87 -4.11 -9.53
C MET A 11 -17.50 -5.40 -10.06
N GLY A 12 -18.75 -5.70 -9.69
CA GLY A 12 -19.39 -6.99 -9.96
C GLY A 12 -19.00 -8.08 -8.97
N GLN A 13 -19.47 -9.31 -9.22
CA GLN A 13 -19.29 -10.42 -8.28
C GLN A 13 -17.82 -10.90 -8.25
N ALA A 14 -17.30 -11.13 -7.05
CA ALA A 14 -16.00 -11.77 -6.79
C ALA A 14 -14.80 -11.16 -7.54
N PRO A 15 -14.35 -9.93 -7.20
CA PRO A 15 -13.25 -9.25 -7.88
C PRO A 15 -11.97 -10.08 -8.09
N ALA A 16 -11.50 -10.80 -7.07
CA ALA A 16 -10.32 -11.68 -7.20
C ALA A 16 -10.51 -12.78 -8.26
N ARG A 17 -11.73 -13.29 -8.40
CA ARG A 17 -12.08 -14.30 -9.41
C ARG A 17 -12.11 -13.70 -10.81
N GLN A 18 -12.62 -12.49 -10.96
CA GLN A 18 -12.59 -11.77 -12.23
C GLN A 18 -11.15 -11.58 -12.70
N ALA A 19 -10.27 -11.09 -11.82
CA ALA A 19 -8.85 -10.93 -12.11
C ALA A 19 -8.20 -12.27 -12.53
N ALA A 20 -8.43 -13.35 -11.77
CA ALA A 20 -7.88 -14.66 -12.09
C ALA A 20 -8.33 -15.20 -13.46
N ILE A 21 -9.62 -15.11 -13.78
CA ILE A 21 -10.16 -15.60 -15.06
C ILE A 21 -9.67 -14.73 -16.22
N SER A 22 -9.65 -13.41 -16.06
CA SER A 22 -9.15 -12.48 -17.08
C SER A 22 -7.64 -12.63 -17.33
N ALA A 23 -6.88 -13.05 -16.32
CA ALA A 23 -5.46 -13.42 -16.45
C ALA A 23 -5.25 -14.80 -17.11
N GLY A 24 -6.31 -15.51 -17.51
CA GLY A 24 -6.23 -16.80 -18.18
C GLY A 24 -6.02 -18.00 -17.24
N LEU A 25 -6.20 -17.83 -15.92
CA LEU A 25 -6.07 -18.95 -14.99
C LEU A 25 -7.22 -19.97 -15.15
N PRO A 26 -6.98 -21.26 -14.88
CA PRO A 26 -8.02 -22.30 -14.99
C PRO A 26 -9.26 -21.98 -14.16
N LYS A 27 -10.44 -22.36 -14.66
CA LYS A 27 -11.71 -22.19 -13.93
C LYS A 27 -11.77 -22.94 -12.59
N SER A 28 -10.91 -23.93 -12.36
CA SER A 28 -10.74 -24.61 -11.07
C SER A 28 -10.02 -23.76 -10.01
N THR A 29 -9.44 -22.61 -10.38
CA THR A 29 -8.63 -21.77 -9.47
C THR A 29 -9.48 -21.16 -8.35
N ILE A 30 -9.14 -21.48 -7.10
CA ILE A 30 -9.82 -20.94 -5.91
C ILE A 30 -9.42 -19.47 -5.72
N CYS A 31 -10.41 -18.60 -5.54
CA CYS A 31 -10.22 -17.15 -5.48
C CYS A 31 -10.93 -16.55 -4.26
N THR A 32 -10.25 -15.62 -3.58
CA THR A 32 -10.83 -14.88 -2.45
C THR A 32 -10.39 -13.42 -2.54
N THR A 33 -11.36 -12.50 -2.47
CA THR A 33 -11.09 -11.06 -2.28
C THR A 33 -10.92 -10.78 -0.80
N VAL A 34 -9.89 -10.02 -0.43
CA VAL A 34 -9.56 -9.70 0.97
C VAL A 34 -9.66 -8.20 1.18
N ASN A 35 -10.29 -7.78 2.28
CA ASN A 35 -10.31 -6.37 2.69
C ASN A 35 -9.77 -6.23 4.13
N LYS A 36 -8.62 -5.57 4.25
CA LYS A 36 -8.03 -5.02 5.48
C LYS A 36 -7.61 -3.56 5.22
N VAL A 37 -8.47 -2.81 4.53
CA VAL A 37 -8.25 -1.44 4.03
C VAL A 37 -6.88 -1.33 3.34
N CYS A 38 -6.02 -0.37 3.66
CA CYS A 38 -4.72 -0.19 3.00
C CYS A 38 -3.79 -1.42 3.12
N SER A 39 -3.97 -2.25 4.16
CA SER A 39 -3.20 -3.49 4.36
C SER A 39 -3.70 -4.67 3.52
N SER A 40 -4.76 -4.52 2.71
CA SER A 40 -5.39 -5.64 1.98
C SER A 40 -4.44 -6.43 1.09
N GLY A 41 -3.59 -5.73 0.33
CA GLY A 41 -2.60 -6.38 -0.55
C GLY A 41 -1.58 -7.20 0.25
N MET A 42 -1.09 -6.64 1.35
CA MET A 42 -0.14 -7.34 2.22
C MET A 42 -0.80 -8.51 2.96
N LYS A 43 -2.01 -8.31 3.48
CA LYS A 43 -2.76 -9.36 4.17
C LYS A 43 -3.08 -10.53 3.25
N SER A 44 -3.31 -10.28 1.97
CA SER A 44 -3.47 -11.32 0.96
C SER A 44 -2.21 -12.19 0.80
N ILE A 45 -1.03 -11.58 0.83
CA ILE A 45 0.27 -12.29 0.83
C ILE A 45 0.42 -13.14 2.10
N MET A 46 0.07 -12.59 3.27
CA MET A 46 0.13 -13.32 4.55
C MET A 46 -0.79 -14.54 4.57
N LEU A 47 -2.05 -14.38 4.13
CA LEU A 47 -3.01 -15.49 4.04
C LEU A 47 -2.54 -16.57 3.05
N ALA A 48 -1.95 -16.17 1.92
CA ALA A 48 -1.35 -17.10 0.98
C ALA A 48 -0.16 -17.85 1.59
N ALA A 49 0.75 -17.15 2.28
CA ALA A 49 1.87 -17.78 2.97
C ALA A 49 1.39 -18.81 4.01
N GLN A 50 0.32 -18.51 4.77
CA GLN A 50 -0.30 -19.45 5.70
C GLN A 50 -0.89 -20.68 4.98
N GLY A 51 -1.52 -20.50 3.82
CA GLY A 51 -2.02 -21.60 3.00
C GLY A 51 -0.90 -22.53 2.50
N LEU A 52 0.26 -21.97 2.16
CA LEU A 52 1.45 -22.74 1.80
C LEU A 52 2.06 -23.46 3.01
N GLN A 53 2.14 -22.78 4.16
CA GLN A 53 2.69 -23.33 5.40
C GLN A 53 1.89 -24.50 5.96
N THR A 54 0.56 -24.47 5.80
CA THR A 54 -0.33 -25.57 6.23
C THR A 54 -0.37 -26.73 5.26
N GLY A 55 0.27 -26.62 4.09
CA GLY A 55 0.23 -27.65 3.03
C GLY A 55 -1.11 -27.71 2.30
N ALA A 56 -2.00 -26.73 2.49
CA ALA A 56 -3.29 -26.70 1.83
C ALA A 56 -3.16 -26.46 0.31
N GLN A 57 -2.13 -25.74 -0.12
CA GLN A 57 -1.74 -25.51 -1.51
C GLN A 57 -0.21 -25.44 -1.60
N ASP A 58 0.36 -25.62 -2.79
CA ASP A 58 1.81 -25.54 -3.02
C ASP A 58 2.23 -24.37 -3.93
N VAL A 59 1.26 -23.77 -4.66
CA VAL A 59 1.42 -22.55 -5.47
C VAL A 59 0.21 -21.65 -5.27
N ILE A 60 0.44 -20.39 -4.90
CA ILE A 60 -0.63 -19.39 -4.69
C ILE A 60 -0.20 -18.05 -5.27
N LEU A 61 -1.06 -17.44 -6.10
CA LEU A 61 -0.93 -16.02 -6.46
C LEU A 61 -1.59 -15.16 -5.38
N ALA A 62 -0.88 -14.14 -4.92
CA ALA A 62 -1.36 -13.18 -3.92
C ALA A 62 -0.97 -11.75 -4.28
N GLY A 63 -1.81 -10.77 -3.94
CA GLY A 63 -1.52 -9.39 -4.26
C GLY A 63 -2.64 -8.45 -3.87
N GLY A 64 -2.76 -7.34 -4.58
CA GLY A 64 -3.86 -6.40 -4.40
C GLY A 64 -4.09 -5.54 -5.64
N MET A 65 -5.30 -5.01 -5.74
CA MET A 65 -5.73 -4.11 -6.81
C MET A 65 -6.71 -3.08 -6.29
N GLU A 66 -6.67 -1.88 -6.84
CA GLU A 66 -7.66 -0.85 -6.60
C GLU A 66 -7.84 -0.01 -7.86
N SER A 67 -9.09 0.40 -8.13
CA SER A 67 -9.34 1.48 -9.06
C SER A 67 -10.18 2.55 -8.39
N MET A 68 -9.52 3.50 -7.74
CA MET A 68 -10.15 4.60 -7.03
C MET A 68 -10.92 5.51 -8.00
N SER A 69 -10.45 5.66 -9.25
CA SER A 69 -11.12 6.44 -10.29
C SER A 69 -12.51 5.91 -10.68
N ASN A 70 -12.79 4.62 -10.44
CA ASN A 70 -14.04 3.96 -10.82
C ASN A 70 -14.96 3.67 -9.62
N VAL A 71 -14.61 4.12 -8.41
CA VAL A 71 -15.46 3.93 -7.23
C VAL A 71 -16.72 4.79 -7.39
N PRO A 72 -17.92 4.20 -7.29
CA PRO A 72 -19.15 4.94 -7.54
C PRO A 72 -19.59 5.72 -6.30
N PHE A 73 -20.54 6.63 -6.51
CA PHE A 73 -21.36 7.18 -5.43
C PHE A 73 -22.47 6.20 -5.03
N TYR A 74 -22.87 6.23 -3.77
CA TYR A 74 -23.92 5.37 -3.20
C TYR A 74 -25.21 6.16 -2.96
N LEU A 75 -26.33 5.50 -3.24
CA LEU A 75 -27.64 5.87 -2.71
C LEU A 75 -28.14 4.70 -1.87
N LYS A 76 -28.48 4.97 -0.60
CA LYS A 76 -29.01 3.92 0.29
C LYS A 76 -30.34 3.41 -0.25
N ARG A 77 -30.54 2.10 -0.20
CA ARG A 77 -31.84 1.48 -0.53
C ARG A 77 -32.89 1.93 0.49
N GLY A 78 -34.06 2.32 0.02
CA GLY A 78 -35.18 2.73 0.86
C GLY A 78 -36.07 3.73 0.15
N GLU A 79 -37.02 4.29 0.89
CA GLU A 79 -37.85 5.39 0.41
C GLU A 79 -37.06 6.71 0.47
N THR A 80 -37.16 7.51 -0.59
CA THR A 80 -36.62 8.87 -0.58
C THR A 80 -37.57 9.76 0.23
N SER A 81 -37.16 10.16 1.43
CA SER A 81 -37.94 11.06 2.28
C SER A 81 -38.09 12.45 1.66
N TYR A 82 -39.21 13.12 1.97
CA TYR A 82 -39.40 14.54 1.65
C TYR A 82 -38.25 15.39 2.23
N GLY A 83 -37.67 16.29 1.44
CA GLY A 83 -36.51 17.12 1.84
C GLY A 83 -35.20 16.79 1.10
N GLY A 84 -35.17 15.76 0.26
CA GLY A 84 -34.06 15.45 -0.65
C GLY A 84 -33.26 14.20 -0.27
N MET A 85 -32.27 13.87 -1.09
CA MET A 85 -31.38 12.71 -0.87
C MET A 85 -29.91 13.12 -1.01
N GLN A 86 -29.04 12.41 -0.30
CA GLN A 86 -27.60 12.58 -0.39
C GLN A 86 -26.97 11.38 -1.10
N LEU A 87 -26.22 11.65 -2.17
CA LEU A 87 -25.31 10.68 -2.75
C LEU A 87 -24.01 10.67 -1.93
N VAL A 88 -23.57 9.49 -1.53
CA VAL A 88 -22.39 9.30 -0.69
C VAL A 88 -21.20 8.92 -1.58
N ASP A 89 -20.08 9.63 -1.46
CA ASP A 89 -18.85 9.25 -2.15
C ASP A 89 -18.30 7.95 -1.55
N GLY A 90 -18.13 6.92 -2.39
CA GLY A 90 -17.69 5.61 -1.92
C GLY A 90 -16.25 5.56 -1.43
N ILE A 91 -15.36 6.39 -1.99
CA ILE A 91 -13.96 6.48 -1.54
C ILE A 91 -13.94 7.04 -0.12
N VAL A 92 -14.66 8.15 0.08
CA VAL A 92 -14.71 8.81 1.39
C VAL A 92 -15.35 7.89 2.42
N PHE A 93 -16.46 7.22 2.06
CA PHE A 93 -17.24 6.43 3.01
C PHE A 93 -16.58 5.09 3.39
N ASP A 94 -16.18 4.28 2.41
CA ASP A 94 -15.70 2.91 2.68
C ASP A 94 -14.21 2.83 3.03
N ALA A 95 -13.42 3.86 2.66
CA ALA A 95 -11.96 3.80 2.83
C ALA A 95 -11.38 4.93 3.69
N LEU A 96 -11.84 6.17 3.52
CA LEU A 96 -11.14 7.34 4.07
C LEU A 96 -11.80 7.98 5.29
N THR A 97 -12.92 7.45 5.77
CA THR A 97 -13.61 7.92 6.98
C THR A 97 -13.45 6.93 8.12
N ASP A 98 -12.96 7.39 9.26
CA ASP A 98 -12.91 6.57 10.46
C ASP A 98 -14.32 6.33 10.99
N VAL A 99 -14.68 5.06 11.17
CA VAL A 99 -16.04 4.69 11.59
C VAL A 99 -16.35 5.16 13.00
N TYR A 100 -15.37 5.32 13.87
CA TYR A 100 -15.58 5.60 15.29
C TYR A 100 -15.61 7.11 15.54
N ASN A 101 -14.66 7.83 14.96
CA ASN A 101 -14.47 9.26 15.15
C ASN A 101 -15.19 10.12 14.11
N LYS A 102 -15.69 9.51 13.01
CA LYS A 102 -16.50 10.17 11.96
C LYS A 102 -15.80 11.33 11.26
N PHE A 103 -14.49 11.23 11.07
CA PHE A 103 -13.70 12.18 10.30
C PHE A 103 -12.71 11.48 9.35
N HIS A 104 -12.05 12.27 8.51
CA HIS A 104 -11.14 11.76 7.49
C HIS A 104 -9.86 11.17 8.09
N MET A 105 -9.23 10.20 7.41
CA MET A 105 -7.91 9.65 7.81
C MET A 105 -6.84 10.72 8.02
N GLY A 106 -6.94 11.84 7.30
CA GLY A 106 -6.06 13.00 7.46
C GLY A 106 -6.18 13.66 8.85
N ASN A 107 -7.35 13.65 9.47
CA ASN A 107 -7.53 14.14 10.84
C ASN A 107 -6.88 13.19 11.87
N CYS A 108 -6.84 11.88 11.61
CA CYS A 108 -6.05 10.94 12.43
C CYS A 108 -4.55 11.25 12.35
N ALA A 109 -4.05 11.58 11.15
CA ALA A 109 -2.67 11.97 10.93
C ALA A 109 -2.33 13.27 11.69
N GLU A 110 -3.20 14.29 11.65
CA GLU A 110 -3.04 15.52 12.44
C GLU A 110 -3.00 15.26 13.95
N ASN A 111 -3.85 14.35 14.45
CA ASN A 111 -3.83 13.94 15.86
C ASN A 111 -2.47 13.34 16.25
N THR A 112 -1.90 12.47 15.42
CA THR A 112 -0.57 11.90 15.66
C THR A 112 0.53 12.96 15.54
N ALA A 113 0.45 13.86 14.55
CA ALA A 113 1.39 14.96 14.39
C ALA A 113 1.45 15.83 15.65
N LYS A 114 0.28 16.14 16.24
CA LYS A 114 0.19 16.84 17.52
C LYS A 114 0.80 16.04 18.68
N LYS A 115 0.47 14.75 18.82
CA LYS A 115 0.96 13.90 19.93
C LYS A 115 2.48 13.70 19.91
N LEU A 116 3.07 13.63 18.72
CA LEU A 116 4.50 13.37 18.54
C LEU A 116 5.31 14.62 18.20
N GLU A 117 4.66 15.79 18.20
CA GLU A 117 5.24 17.10 17.88
C GLU A 117 5.94 17.11 16.51
N ILE A 118 5.35 16.43 15.51
CA ILE A 118 5.87 16.39 14.15
C ILE A 118 5.34 17.60 13.39
N THR A 119 6.25 18.48 13.02
CA THR A 119 5.92 19.77 12.41
C THR A 119 5.52 19.65 10.94
N ARG A 120 4.87 20.69 10.42
CA ARG A 120 4.60 20.86 8.99
C ARG A 120 5.90 20.78 8.16
N GLN A 121 6.97 21.40 8.65
CA GLN A 121 8.25 21.44 7.96
C GLN A 121 8.85 20.03 7.78
N GLU A 122 8.86 19.22 8.85
CA GLU A 122 9.35 17.84 8.79
C GLU A 122 8.56 16.99 7.78
N GLN A 123 7.24 17.16 7.73
CA GLN A 123 6.39 16.44 6.77
C GLN A 123 6.66 16.87 5.33
N ASP A 124 6.83 18.18 5.09
CA ASP A 124 7.13 18.68 3.74
C ASP A 124 8.52 18.28 3.28
N GLU A 125 9.54 18.34 4.15
CA GLU A 125 10.89 17.89 3.84
C GLU A 125 10.92 16.40 3.48
N TYR A 126 10.19 15.58 4.24
CA TYR A 126 10.05 14.15 3.93
C TYR A 126 9.37 13.93 2.56
N ALA A 127 8.25 14.60 2.30
CA ALA A 127 7.52 14.46 1.05
C ALA A 127 8.39 14.86 -0.16
N ILE A 128 9.08 16.00 -0.07
CA ILE A 128 10.00 16.47 -1.10
C ILE A 128 11.11 15.44 -1.34
N ALA A 129 11.65 14.83 -0.28
CA ALA A 129 12.64 13.77 -0.40
C ALA A 129 12.06 12.52 -1.09
N SER A 130 10.82 12.11 -0.78
CA SER A 130 10.14 10.98 -1.42
C SER A 130 9.95 11.20 -2.93
N TYR A 131 9.50 12.40 -3.34
CA TYR A 131 9.41 12.78 -4.75
C TYR A 131 10.77 12.75 -5.46
N LYS A 132 11.82 13.29 -4.84
CA LYS A 132 13.17 13.27 -5.41
C LYS A 132 13.73 11.86 -5.53
N ARG A 133 13.50 10.99 -4.54
CA ARG A 133 13.91 9.58 -4.57
C ARG A 133 13.19 8.80 -5.66
N SER A 134 11.88 9.06 -5.84
CA SER A 134 11.09 8.46 -6.92
C SER A 134 11.62 8.86 -8.30
N ALA A 135 11.86 10.16 -8.51
CA ALA A 135 12.43 10.66 -9.75
C ALA A 135 13.81 10.04 -10.04
N ALA A 136 14.70 10.00 -9.05
CA ALA A 136 16.03 9.40 -9.18
C ALA A 136 15.96 7.89 -9.47
N ALA A 137 14.99 7.17 -8.89
CA ALA A 137 14.78 5.75 -9.13
C ALA A 137 14.31 5.48 -10.56
N TYR A 138 13.44 6.33 -11.12
CA TYR A 138 13.08 6.29 -12.55
C TYR A 138 14.25 6.63 -13.46
N GLU A 139 14.99 7.69 -13.17
CA GLU A 139 16.20 8.08 -13.93
C GLU A 139 17.25 6.96 -13.94
N SER A 140 17.35 6.21 -12.83
CA SER A 140 18.28 5.09 -12.67
C SER A 140 17.69 3.73 -13.09
N ASN A 141 16.48 3.71 -13.66
CA ASN A 141 15.79 2.52 -14.14
C ASN A 141 15.61 1.42 -13.07
N VAL A 142 15.40 1.80 -11.81
CA VAL A 142 15.24 0.86 -10.67
C VAL A 142 13.99 -0.01 -10.84
N PHE A 143 12.92 0.55 -11.41
CA PHE A 143 11.61 -0.10 -11.50
C PHE A 143 11.43 -1.04 -12.71
N ALA A 144 12.46 -1.18 -13.56
CA ALA A 144 12.34 -1.88 -14.84
C ALA A 144 11.88 -3.34 -14.70
N GLU A 145 12.33 -4.02 -13.64
CA GLU A 145 12.05 -5.43 -13.40
C GLU A 145 10.76 -5.67 -12.60
N GLU A 146 10.15 -4.62 -12.03
CA GLU A 146 8.91 -4.73 -11.24
C GLU A 146 7.66 -4.17 -11.95
N LEU A 147 7.83 -3.29 -12.94
CA LEU A 147 6.73 -2.71 -13.70
C LEU A 147 6.45 -3.46 -15.00
N VAL A 148 5.16 -3.70 -15.26
CA VAL A 148 4.69 -4.24 -16.54
C VAL A 148 3.90 -3.13 -17.26
N PRO A 149 4.34 -2.68 -18.45
CA PRO A 149 3.62 -1.64 -19.18
C PRO A 149 2.18 -2.04 -19.53
N VAL A 150 1.25 -1.11 -19.36
CA VAL A 150 -0.18 -1.28 -19.68
C VAL A 150 -0.49 -0.54 -20.98
N SER A 151 -0.92 -1.30 -21.99
CA SER A 151 -1.38 -0.76 -23.27
C SER A 151 -2.86 -0.39 -23.19
N ILE A 152 -3.19 0.88 -23.38
CA ILE A 152 -4.55 1.42 -23.34
C ILE A 152 -5.05 1.64 -24.79
N PRO A 153 -5.99 0.82 -25.28
CA PRO A 153 -6.55 0.98 -26.62
C PRO A 153 -7.21 2.34 -26.80
N GLN A 154 -6.91 3.01 -27.92
CA GLN A 154 -7.51 4.29 -28.27
C GLN A 154 -8.65 4.10 -29.28
N LYS A 155 -9.60 5.04 -29.29
CA LYS A 155 -10.69 5.05 -30.29
C LYS A 155 -10.13 5.43 -31.67
N ARG A 156 -10.78 4.94 -32.74
CA ARG A 156 -10.57 5.37 -34.14
C ARG A 156 -9.15 5.20 -34.69
N GLY A 157 -8.56 4.01 -34.55
CA GLY A 157 -7.30 3.64 -35.24
C GLY A 157 -6.05 4.37 -34.79
N ALA A 158 -6.14 5.24 -33.77
CA ALA A 158 -4.98 5.83 -33.13
C ALA A 158 -4.15 4.73 -32.41
N PRO A 159 -2.81 4.87 -32.36
CA PRO A 159 -1.97 3.93 -31.65
C PRO A 159 -2.34 3.86 -30.16
N PRO A 160 -2.16 2.70 -29.50
CA PRO A 160 -2.42 2.57 -28.08
C PRO A 160 -1.49 3.50 -27.27
N ILE A 161 -2.01 4.04 -26.18
CA ILE A 161 -1.16 4.73 -25.19
C ILE A 161 -0.51 3.65 -24.34
N ILE A 162 0.82 3.66 -24.27
CA ILE A 162 1.59 2.73 -23.42
C ILE A 162 1.92 3.43 -22.12
N PHE A 163 1.31 2.97 -21.03
CA PHE A 163 1.61 3.42 -19.69
C PHE A 163 2.73 2.54 -19.12
N SER A 164 3.93 3.09 -18.96
CA SER A 164 5.14 2.32 -18.59
C SER A 164 5.86 2.87 -17.34
N GLU A 165 5.35 3.96 -16.76
CA GLU A 165 5.90 4.62 -15.59
C GLU A 165 4.75 5.11 -14.72
N ASP A 166 4.98 5.23 -13.42
CA ASP A 166 4.05 5.86 -12.48
C ASP A 166 3.83 7.33 -12.86
N GLU A 167 2.62 7.83 -12.60
CA GLU A 167 2.25 9.19 -13.01
C GLU A 167 2.65 10.25 -11.98
N GLU A 168 2.51 9.90 -10.70
CA GLU A 168 2.40 10.87 -9.61
C GLU A 168 3.71 11.61 -9.36
N TYR A 169 4.86 10.95 -9.50
CA TYR A 169 6.15 11.54 -9.12
C TYR A 169 6.54 12.75 -9.99
N LYS A 170 5.91 12.87 -11.16
CA LYS A 170 6.06 13.99 -12.10
C LYS A 170 5.15 15.17 -11.77
N ARG A 171 4.11 14.97 -10.94
CA ARG A 171 3.05 15.93 -10.63
C ARG A 171 3.36 16.75 -9.38
N VAL A 172 4.58 17.27 -9.29
CA VAL A 172 5.03 18.07 -8.14
C VAL A 172 5.56 19.43 -8.58
N ASN A 173 5.23 20.48 -7.81
CA ASN A 173 5.85 21.80 -7.92
C ASN A 173 6.56 22.11 -6.60
N PHE A 174 7.89 21.94 -6.59
CA PHE A 174 8.71 22.15 -5.39
C PHE A 174 8.70 23.60 -4.90
N GLU A 175 8.57 24.59 -5.79
CA GLU A 175 8.55 26.01 -5.42
C GLU A 175 7.29 26.42 -4.64
N LYS A 176 6.17 25.75 -4.93
CA LYS A 176 4.88 26.00 -4.29
C LYS A 176 4.56 25.03 -3.16
N PHE A 177 5.43 24.05 -2.89
CA PHE A 177 5.15 22.96 -1.97
C PHE A 177 4.85 23.45 -0.55
N ASN A 178 5.69 24.36 -0.03
CA ASN A 178 5.52 24.96 1.29
C ASN A 178 4.36 25.97 1.39
N GLN A 179 3.75 26.36 0.26
CA GLN A 179 2.61 27.27 0.19
C GLN A 179 1.26 26.54 0.21
N LEU A 180 1.26 25.21 0.11
CA LEU A 180 0.03 24.42 0.12
C LEU A 180 -0.72 24.59 1.44
N ALA A 181 -2.02 24.81 1.33
CA ALA A 181 -2.92 24.89 2.47
C ALA A 181 -3.13 23.51 3.11
N THR A 182 -3.39 23.51 4.41
CA THR A 182 -3.77 22.29 5.14
C THR A 182 -5.21 21.95 4.83
N VAL A 183 -5.47 20.70 4.43
CA VAL A 183 -6.77 20.32 3.83
C VAL A 183 -7.71 19.62 4.80
N PHE A 184 -7.18 19.07 5.91
CA PHE A 184 -7.98 18.32 6.89
C PHE A 184 -8.25 19.08 8.18
N GLN A 185 -7.38 20.04 8.54
CA GLN A 185 -7.50 20.84 9.75
C GLN A 185 -7.14 22.30 9.46
N LYS A 186 -8.05 23.21 9.81
CA LYS A 186 -7.88 24.66 9.59
C LYS A 186 -6.87 25.28 10.56
N GLU A 187 -7.05 25.00 11.86
CA GLU A 187 -6.21 25.58 12.91
C GLU A 187 -5.01 24.67 13.18
N ASN A 188 -3.80 25.19 13.06
CA ASN A 188 -2.56 24.46 13.36
C ASN A 188 -2.44 23.12 12.62
N GLY A 189 -3.01 23.03 11.41
CA GLY A 189 -2.86 21.85 10.55
C GLY A 189 -1.44 21.72 10.03
N THR A 190 -1.09 20.49 9.65
CA THR A 190 0.23 20.13 9.11
C THR A 190 0.12 19.30 7.83
N VAL A 191 -1.01 18.62 7.60
CA VAL A 191 -1.20 17.74 6.46
C VAL A 191 -1.77 18.52 5.26
N THR A 192 -1.10 18.39 4.12
CA THR A 192 -1.47 19.02 2.84
C THR A 192 -1.64 17.99 1.75
N ALA A 193 -2.14 18.40 0.59
CA ALA A 193 -2.17 17.54 -0.59
C ALA A 193 -0.77 17.12 -1.08
N GLY A 194 0.27 17.91 -0.80
CA GLY A 194 1.63 17.60 -1.23
C GLY A 194 2.32 16.55 -0.34
N ASN A 195 2.02 16.55 0.96
CA ASN A 195 2.64 15.64 1.93
C ASN A 195 1.76 14.45 2.34
N ALA A 196 0.57 14.32 1.76
CA ALA A 196 -0.31 13.16 1.84
C ALA A 196 -0.19 12.29 0.58
N SER A 197 -0.53 11.00 0.67
CA SER A 197 -0.67 10.19 -0.54
C SER A 197 -1.88 10.63 -1.36
N THR A 198 -1.80 10.45 -2.68
CA THR A 198 -2.92 10.73 -3.61
C THR A 198 -3.87 9.55 -3.77
N LEU A 199 -4.98 9.77 -4.48
CA LEU A 199 -5.93 8.72 -4.87
C LEU A 199 -5.50 8.18 -6.23
N ASN A 200 -5.28 6.87 -6.36
CA ASN A 200 -4.66 6.31 -7.56
C ASN A 200 -5.28 4.97 -7.95
N ASP A 201 -4.99 4.54 -9.17
CA ASP A 201 -5.34 3.22 -9.70
C ASP A 201 -4.08 2.36 -9.82
N GLY A 202 -4.19 1.06 -9.56
CA GLY A 202 -3.09 0.13 -9.83
C GLY A 202 -3.28 -1.25 -9.20
N ALA A 203 -2.42 -2.18 -9.60
CA ALA A 203 -2.41 -3.56 -9.10
C ALA A 203 -0.98 -4.09 -8.98
N ALA A 204 -0.74 -4.95 -8.00
CA ALA A 204 0.52 -5.66 -7.80
C ALA A 204 0.24 -7.10 -7.38
N ALA A 205 1.05 -8.05 -7.85
CA ALA A 205 0.86 -9.47 -7.54
C ALA A 205 2.20 -10.20 -7.44
N LEU A 206 2.22 -11.25 -6.61
CA LEU A 206 3.33 -12.16 -6.41
C LEU A 206 2.86 -13.59 -6.64
N VAL A 207 3.75 -14.42 -7.18
CA VAL A 207 3.58 -15.88 -7.21
C VAL A 207 4.37 -16.46 -6.05
N LEU A 208 3.66 -17.08 -5.11
CA LEU A 208 4.24 -17.69 -3.92
C LEU A 208 4.21 -19.21 -4.08
N LEU A 209 5.32 -19.87 -3.76
CA LEU A 209 5.46 -21.31 -3.87
C LEU A 209 6.10 -21.88 -2.59
N THR A 210 5.82 -23.14 -2.28
CA THR A 210 6.68 -23.88 -1.35
C THR A 210 8.04 -24.14 -1.98
N ALA A 211 9.07 -24.38 -1.15
CA ALA A 211 10.40 -24.74 -1.65
C ALA A 211 10.39 -26.03 -2.49
N ASP A 212 9.52 -27.00 -2.12
CA ASP A 212 9.31 -28.23 -2.90
C ASP A 212 8.68 -27.95 -4.26
N ALA A 213 7.67 -27.09 -4.33
CA ALA A 213 7.05 -26.70 -5.60
C ALA A 213 8.05 -25.95 -6.50
N ALA A 214 8.87 -25.05 -5.93
CA ALA A 214 9.90 -24.35 -6.69
C ALA A 214 10.92 -25.33 -7.31
N ARG A 215 11.38 -26.33 -6.55
CA ARG A 215 12.24 -27.42 -7.06
C ARG A 215 11.53 -28.26 -8.12
N ARG A 216 10.31 -28.70 -7.86
CA ARG A 216 9.50 -29.54 -8.75
C ARG A 216 9.23 -28.85 -10.10
N LEU A 217 9.02 -27.53 -10.08
CA LEU A 217 8.76 -26.73 -11.28
C LEU A 217 10.03 -26.17 -11.93
N ASN A 218 11.21 -26.41 -11.33
CA ASN A 218 12.50 -25.89 -11.78
C ASN A 218 12.52 -24.36 -11.98
N VAL A 219 11.96 -23.62 -11.02
CA VAL A 219 11.93 -22.15 -11.02
C VAL A 219 12.87 -21.57 -9.95
N GLN A 220 13.49 -20.43 -10.26
CA GLN A 220 14.38 -19.73 -9.34
C GLN A 220 13.58 -18.75 -8.46
N PRO A 221 13.49 -18.97 -7.13
CA PRO A 221 12.79 -18.06 -6.24
C PRO A 221 13.56 -16.75 -6.05
N LEU A 222 12.86 -15.61 -6.06
CA LEU A 222 13.49 -14.29 -5.87
C LEU A 222 13.81 -13.98 -4.41
N ALA A 223 12.92 -14.38 -3.51
CA ALA A 223 13.01 -14.07 -2.08
C ALA A 223 12.28 -15.13 -1.25
N ARG A 224 12.59 -15.17 0.04
CA ARG A 224 11.95 -16.00 1.05
C ARG A 224 11.18 -15.13 2.03
N ILE A 225 9.91 -15.44 2.28
CA ILE A 225 9.17 -14.84 3.39
C ILE A 225 9.69 -15.45 4.70
N ILE A 226 10.25 -14.62 5.58
CA ILE A 226 10.81 -15.03 6.87
C ILE A 226 9.72 -15.06 7.95
N GLY A 227 8.85 -14.06 7.93
CA GLY A 227 7.76 -13.95 8.89
C GLY A 227 6.87 -12.76 8.59
N PHE A 228 5.74 -12.69 9.28
CA PHE A 228 4.79 -11.60 9.17
C PHE A 228 4.03 -11.42 10.49
N ALA A 229 3.51 -10.23 10.74
CA ALA A 229 2.73 -9.92 11.93
C ALA A 229 1.67 -8.86 11.64
N ASP A 230 0.59 -8.91 12.42
CA ASP A 230 -0.40 -7.82 12.49
C ASP A 230 -0.27 -7.07 13.84
N GLY A 231 -0.48 -5.77 13.79
CA GLY A 231 -0.54 -4.87 14.94
C GLY A 231 -1.83 -4.06 14.89
N GLU A 232 -2.43 -3.81 16.04
CA GLU A 232 -3.63 -2.98 16.17
C GLU A 232 -3.43 -2.06 17.38
N CYS A 233 -3.92 -0.84 17.28
CA CYS A 233 -4.00 0.18 18.34
C CYS A 233 -5.37 0.87 18.28
N ASP A 234 -5.52 1.98 19.00
CA ASP A 234 -6.74 2.80 18.88
C ASP A 234 -6.96 3.22 17.41
N PRO A 235 -8.20 3.15 16.87
CA PRO A 235 -8.50 3.57 15.51
C PRO A 235 -7.94 4.93 15.07
N ILE A 236 -7.97 5.94 15.95
CA ILE A 236 -7.42 7.27 15.64
C ILE A 236 -5.89 7.27 15.54
N ASP A 237 -5.24 6.29 16.17
CA ASP A 237 -3.78 6.17 16.27
C ASP A 237 -3.23 5.17 15.23
N PHE A 238 -4.01 4.79 14.21
CA PHE A 238 -3.53 3.96 13.11
C PHE A 238 -2.19 4.42 12.47
N PRO A 239 -1.82 5.72 12.42
CA PRO A 239 -0.51 6.14 11.91
C PRO A 239 0.68 5.48 12.62
N ILE A 240 0.54 5.11 13.89
CA ILE A 240 1.60 4.45 14.68
C ILE A 240 1.42 2.93 14.80
N ALA A 241 0.38 2.36 14.20
CA ALA A 241 0.17 0.91 14.20
C ALA A 241 1.35 0.09 13.60
N PRO A 242 2.11 0.58 12.59
CA PRO A 242 3.33 -0.10 12.15
C PRO A 242 4.36 -0.27 13.28
N ALA A 243 4.47 0.70 14.19
CA ALA A 243 5.30 0.59 15.38
C ALA A 243 4.78 -0.42 16.42
N VAL A 244 3.57 -0.97 16.25
CA VAL A 244 3.07 -2.13 17.00
C VAL A 244 3.37 -3.43 16.25
N ALA A 245 3.21 -3.45 14.92
CA ALA A 245 3.37 -4.64 14.10
C ALA A 245 4.85 -5.05 13.91
N ILE A 246 5.73 -4.08 13.65
CA ILE A 246 7.17 -4.33 13.40
C ILE A 246 7.86 -4.98 14.60
N PRO A 247 7.72 -4.50 15.86
CA PRO A 247 8.35 -5.17 16.99
C PRO A 247 7.87 -6.60 17.21
N LYS A 248 6.58 -6.88 16.95
CA LYS A 248 6.04 -8.25 17.00
C LYS A 248 6.70 -9.15 15.95
N LEU A 249 6.87 -8.65 14.72
CA LEU A 249 7.54 -9.34 13.62
C LEU A 249 9.03 -9.61 13.93
N LEU A 250 9.76 -8.60 14.40
CA LEU A 250 11.16 -8.76 14.79
C LEU A 250 11.31 -9.79 15.92
N LYS A 251 10.43 -9.74 16.92
CA LYS A 251 10.41 -10.69 18.03
C LYS A 251 10.10 -12.12 17.57
N SER A 252 9.12 -12.32 16.68
CA SER A 252 8.73 -13.66 16.22
C SER A 252 9.75 -14.30 15.29
N THR A 253 10.52 -13.48 14.55
CA THR A 253 11.58 -13.94 13.65
C THR A 253 12.95 -14.05 14.33
N GLY A 254 13.14 -13.38 15.47
CA GLY A 254 14.42 -13.31 16.17
C GLY A 254 15.46 -12.41 15.50
N VAL A 255 15.07 -11.66 14.47
CA VAL A 255 15.95 -10.76 13.71
C VAL A 255 16.00 -9.39 14.39
N LYS A 256 17.19 -8.78 14.48
CA LYS A 256 17.35 -7.44 15.07
C LYS A 256 17.03 -6.36 14.05
N LYS A 257 16.59 -5.19 14.52
CA LYS A 257 16.31 -4.03 13.64
C LYS A 257 17.52 -3.63 12.79
N ASP A 258 18.72 -3.76 13.34
CA ASP A 258 19.97 -3.36 12.68
C ASP A 258 20.38 -4.31 11.54
N ASP A 259 19.85 -5.53 11.53
CA ASP A 259 20.09 -6.53 10.48
C ASP A 259 19.20 -6.30 9.23
N ILE A 260 18.29 -5.32 9.29
CA ILE A 260 17.42 -4.97 8.17
C ILE A 260 18.15 -3.98 7.26
N ALA A 261 18.24 -4.35 5.98
CA ALA A 261 18.89 -3.55 4.95
C ALA A 261 17.97 -2.44 4.45
N LEU A 262 16.70 -2.76 4.18
CA LEU A 262 15.69 -1.83 3.66
C LEU A 262 14.37 -1.94 4.42
N TRP A 263 13.76 -0.79 4.66
CA TRP A 263 12.45 -0.64 5.26
C TRP A 263 11.51 0.00 4.25
N GLU A 264 10.42 -0.68 3.92
CA GLU A 264 9.31 -0.09 3.19
C GLU A 264 8.18 0.24 4.18
N ILE A 265 8.11 1.49 4.63
CA ILE A 265 7.05 1.98 5.50
C ILE A 265 6.08 2.77 4.64
N ASN A 266 4.89 2.20 4.36
CA ASN A 266 3.96 2.82 3.42
C ASN A 266 3.59 4.25 3.83
N GLU A 267 3.79 5.17 2.90
CA GLU A 267 3.59 6.61 3.11
C GLU A 267 2.13 7.01 2.90
N ALA A 268 1.19 6.50 3.72
CA ALA A 268 -0.19 6.98 3.65
C ALA A 268 -0.28 8.50 3.86
N PHE A 269 0.58 9.00 4.75
CA PHE A 269 0.97 10.41 4.84
C PHE A 269 2.48 10.45 5.15
N SER A 270 3.16 11.54 4.80
CA SER A 270 4.56 11.74 5.21
C SER A 270 4.73 11.63 6.73
N LEU A 271 3.74 12.15 7.47
CA LEU A 271 3.61 11.98 8.91
C LEU A 271 3.76 10.52 9.36
N VAL A 272 3.15 9.55 8.66
CA VAL A 272 3.18 8.13 9.05
C VAL A 272 4.62 7.60 9.02
N ALA A 273 5.36 7.91 7.95
CA ALA A 273 6.74 7.47 7.84
C ALA A 273 7.64 8.14 8.89
N VAL A 274 7.52 9.46 9.07
CA VAL A 274 8.29 10.22 10.08
C VAL A 274 7.97 9.74 11.50
N ALA A 275 6.71 9.48 11.83
CA ALA A 275 6.29 8.97 13.12
C ALA A 275 6.89 7.59 13.43
N ASN A 276 6.80 6.66 12.49
CA ASN A 276 7.32 5.31 12.70
C ASN A 276 8.86 5.29 12.70
N GLN A 277 9.52 6.12 11.89
CA GLN A 277 10.96 6.33 11.98
C GLN A 277 11.37 6.79 13.39
N LYS A 278 10.67 7.81 13.95
CA LYS A 278 10.94 8.37 15.28
C LYS A 278 10.71 7.36 16.40
N ILE A 279 9.57 6.64 16.38
CA ILE A 279 9.20 5.69 17.44
C ILE A 279 10.12 4.46 17.44
N LEU A 280 10.45 3.93 16.26
CA LEU A 280 11.25 2.72 16.14
C LEU A 280 12.76 3.00 16.09
N ASP A 281 13.15 4.27 16.04
CA ASP A 281 14.55 4.71 15.92
C ASP A 281 15.24 4.00 14.74
N LEU A 282 14.67 4.21 13.55
CA LEU A 282 15.14 3.62 12.30
C LEU A 282 16.06 4.59 11.56
N ASP A 283 17.07 4.04 10.89
CA ASP A 283 17.95 4.81 10.00
C ASP A 283 17.16 5.34 8.80
N PRO A 284 17.01 6.68 8.64
CA PRO A 284 16.26 7.28 7.53
C PRO A 284 16.87 6.99 6.15
N ALA A 285 18.15 6.61 6.07
CA ALA A 285 18.79 6.23 4.82
C ALA A 285 18.34 4.85 4.31
N LYS A 286 17.67 4.06 5.15
CA LYS A 286 17.16 2.72 4.82
C LYS A 286 15.65 2.67 4.59
N ILE A 287 14.93 3.77 4.81
CA ILE A 287 13.47 3.83 4.68
C ILE A 287 13.08 4.39 3.32
N ASN A 288 12.26 3.67 2.56
CA ASN A 288 11.67 4.09 1.28
C ASN A 288 12.71 4.74 0.35
N VAL A 289 13.77 4.01 0.07
CA VAL A 289 14.98 4.54 -0.59
C VAL A 289 14.72 4.94 -2.04
N HIS A 290 13.68 4.38 -2.66
CA HIS A 290 13.24 4.69 -4.02
C HIS A 290 11.93 5.50 -4.05
N GLY A 291 11.61 6.17 -2.94
CA GLY A 291 10.35 6.89 -2.74
C GLY A 291 9.23 5.98 -2.28
N GLY A 292 8.01 6.53 -2.16
CA GLY A 292 6.88 5.78 -1.64
C GLY A 292 5.54 6.37 -2.05
N ALA A 293 4.50 6.04 -1.29
CA ALA A 293 3.12 6.31 -1.68
C ALA A 293 2.74 7.80 -1.73
N VAL A 294 3.51 8.70 -1.10
CA VAL A 294 3.31 10.16 -1.23
C VAL A 294 3.64 10.61 -2.65
N SER A 295 4.66 10.04 -3.27
CA SER A 295 5.16 10.45 -4.58
C SER A 295 4.84 9.50 -5.73
N LEU A 296 4.57 8.22 -5.45
CA LEU A 296 4.22 7.21 -6.44
C LEU A 296 2.70 6.94 -6.50
N GLY A 297 1.97 7.39 -5.47
CA GLY A 297 0.53 7.18 -5.33
C GLY A 297 0.15 6.00 -4.44
N HIS A 298 -1.11 5.96 -4.02
CA HIS A 298 -1.64 5.00 -3.06
C HIS A 298 -2.97 4.33 -3.49
N PRO A 299 -2.94 3.41 -4.48
CA PRO A 299 -4.06 2.51 -4.70
C PRO A 299 -4.20 1.59 -3.48
N ILE A 300 -5.16 1.90 -2.60
CA ILE A 300 -5.20 1.41 -1.21
C ILE A 300 -5.22 -0.11 -1.10
N GLY A 301 -6.01 -0.81 -1.91
CA GLY A 301 -6.06 -2.28 -1.92
C GLY A 301 -4.78 -2.96 -2.43
N MET A 302 -3.96 -2.24 -3.21
CA MET A 302 -2.74 -2.75 -3.85
C MET A 302 -1.47 -2.45 -3.05
N SER A 303 -1.40 -1.31 -2.38
CA SER A 303 -0.12 -0.74 -1.93
C SER A 303 0.67 -1.65 -0.99
N GLY A 304 -0.01 -2.42 -0.13
CA GLY A 304 0.64 -3.41 0.72
C GLY A 304 1.34 -4.53 -0.04
N ALA A 305 0.88 -4.88 -1.24
CA ALA A 305 1.57 -5.82 -2.13
C ALA A 305 2.69 -5.13 -2.91
N ARG A 306 2.47 -3.91 -3.41
CA ARG A 306 3.46 -3.12 -4.15
C ARG A 306 4.78 -2.99 -3.38
N ILE A 307 4.71 -2.62 -2.10
CA ILE A 307 5.93 -2.45 -1.29
C ILE A 307 6.66 -3.76 -0.99
N VAL A 308 5.96 -4.90 -1.00
CA VAL A 308 6.60 -6.22 -0.87
C VAL A 308 7.26 -6.63 -2.19
N VAL A 309 6.59 -6.38 -3.32
CA VAL A 309 7.18 -6.54 -4.66
C VAL A 309 8.47 -5.72 -4.74
N HIS A 310 8.42 -4.46 -4.33
CA HIS A 310 9.58 -3.58 -4.38
C HIS A 310 10.79 -4.15 -3.62
N LEU A 311 10.60 -4.61 -2.38
CA LEU A 311 11.66 -5.27 -1.63
C LEU A 311 12.20 -6.52 -2.34
N CYS A 312 11.36 -7.31 -3.02
CA CYS A 312 11.82 -8.47 -3.78
C CYS A 312 12.79 -8.08 -4.91
N HIS A 313 12.68 -6.88 -5.48
CA HIS A 313 13.56 -6.41 -6.55
C HIS A 313 14.74 -5.57 -6.05
N ALA A 314 14.52 -4.73 -5.03
CA ALA A 314 15.52 -3.77 -4.53
C ALA A 314 16.59 -4.39 -3.61
N LEU A 315 16.26 -5.44 -2.85
CA LEU A 315 17.23 -6.09 -1.95
C LEU A 315 18.31 -6.84 -2.74
N LYS A 316 19.54 -6.82 -2.21
CA LYS A 316 20.63 -7.67 -2.70
C LYS A 316 20.57 -9.03 -2.02
N LYS A 317 21.16 -10.05 -2.68
CA LYS A 317 21.18 -11.43 -2.18
C LYS A 317 21.67 -11.52 -0.73
N GLY A 318 20.90 -12.19 0.11
CA GLY A 318 21.16 -12.37 1.54
C GLY A 318 20.67 -11.21 2.44
N GLU A 319 20.30 -10.06 1.86
CA GLU A 319 19.73 -8.95 2.62
C GLU A 319 18.29 -9.24 3.04
N LYS A 320 17.93 -8.69 4.21
CA LYS A 320 16.57 -8.75 4.76
C LYS A 320 15.92 -7.39 4.61
N GLY A 321 14.66 -7.39 4.20
CA GLY A 321 13.82 -6.19 4.16
C GLY A 321 12.54 -6.39 4.95
N VAL A 322 12.01 -5.30 5.49
CA VAL A 322 10.72 -5.28 6.17
C VAL A 322 9.81 -4.28 5.47
N ALA A 323 8.67 -4.76 5.00
CA ALA A 323 7.58 -3.92 4.56
C ALA A 323 6.53 -3.82 5.66
N SER A 324 6.01 -2.62 5.92
CA SER A 324 4.94 -2.39 6.87
C SER A 324 3.97 -1.32 6.37
N ILE A 325 2.69 -1.56 6.57
CA ILE A 325 1.61 -0.69 6.11
C ILE A 325 0.54 -0.58 7.18
N CYS A 326 0.12 0.64 7.48
CA CYS A 326 -1.02 0.89 8.36
C CYS A 326 -2.35 0.70 7.61
N ASN A 327 -3.47 0.66 8.32
CA ASN A 327 -4.81 0.63 7.75
C ASN A 327 -5.79 1.39 8.64
N GLY A 328 -6.80 2.03 8.02
CA GLY A 328 -7.91 2.63 8.74
C GLY A 328 -8.57 1.63 9.70
N GLY A 329 -9.06 2.13 10.85
CA GLY A 329 -9.56 1.30 11.95
C GLY A 329 -8.51 0.91 13.00
N GLY A 330 -7.27 1.38 12.90
CA GLY A 330 -6.25 1.24 13.96
C GLY A 330 -5.18 0.19 13.70
N GLY A 331 -5.13 -0.39 12.49
CA GLY A 331 -4.32 -1.58 12.22
C GLY A 331 -3.06 -1.34 11.42
N ALA A 332 -2.21 -2.36 11.39
CA ALA A 332 -1.11 -2.50 10.47
C ALA A 332 -0.78 -3.97 10.21
N SER A 333 -0.21 -4.24 9.04
CA SER A 333 0.42 -5.51 8.69
C SER A 333 1.90 -5.27 8.36
N SER A 334 2.77 -6.22 8.72
CA SER A 334 4.19 -6.20 8.37
C SER A 334 4.65 -7.56 7.86
N ILE A 335 5.50 -7.57 6.82
CA ILE A 335 6.15 -8.77 6.27
C ILE A 335 7.66 -8.56 6.23
N MET A 336 8.41 -9.57 6.66
CA MET A 336 9.85 -9.66 6.46
C MET A 336 10.18 -10.65 5.34
N ILE A 337 11.03 -10.23 4.42
CA ILE A 337 11.59 -11.10 3.38
C ILE A 337 13.11 -11.09 3.41
N GLU A 338 13.71 -12.14 2.84
CA GLU A 338 15.14 -12.23 2.57
C GLU A 338 15.34 -12.55 1.08
N LYS A 339 16.22 -11.79 0.41
CA LYS A 339 16.55 -12.02 -0.99
C LYS A 339 17.41 -13.28 -1.15
N LEU A 340 17.10 -14.11 -2.15
CA LEU A 340 17.82 -15.38 -2.43
C LEU A 340 18.86 -15.26 -3.53
#